data_AF-A0A6U4FXN2-F1
#
_entry.id   AF-A0A6U4FXN2-F1
#
_cell.length_a   1.000
_cell.length_b   1.000
_cell.length_c   1.000
_cell.angle_alpha   90.00
_cell.angle_beta   90.00
_cell.angle_gamma   90.00
#
_symmetry.space_group_name_H-M   'P 1'
#
loop_
_entity.id
_entity.type
_entity.pdbx_description
1 polymer ?
#
loop_
_entity_poly.entity_id
_entity_poly.type
_entity_poly.pdbx_seq_one_letter_code
_entity_poly.pdbx_strand_id
1 'polypeptide(L)'
;WGQIQLVRSHPDWIQPFQSITEIRNVSIPINVAFALLETEQRTSAIDAGVEVSGALVQAAAGYYVERLPDASEETLQRVEERPEGVEERFPLSTVPQRPHGTRPGRQDP
;
A
#
# COMPACT_ATOMS: atom_id res chain seq x y z
N TRP A 1 8.99 16.58 11.42
CA TRP A 1 8.56 15.79 10.26
C TRP A 1 7.05 15.97 10.09
N GLY A 2 6.55 15.90 8.85
CA GLY A 2 5.15 16.18 8.52
C GLY A 2 4.22 14.98 8.69
N GLN A 3 2.99 15.11 8.19
CA GLN A 3 1.99 14.06 8.16
C GLN A 3 1.52 13.79 6.73
N ILE A 4 1.06 12.58 6.46
CA ILE A 4 0.30 12.22 5.26
C ILE A 4 -1.15 11.99 5.64
N GLN A 5 -2.06 12.57 4.88
CA GLN A 5 -3.48 12.33 4.99
C GLN A 5 -3.95 11.52 3.77
N LEU A 6 -4.57 10.37 4.01
CA LEU A 6 -5.30 9.63 3.00
C LEU A 6 -6.78 9.95 3.15
N VAL A 7 -7.39 10.40 2.06
CA VAL A 7 -8.83 10.66 1.98
C VAL A 7 -9.40 9.79 0.89
N ARG A 8 -10.32 8.89 1.25
CA ARG A 8 -11.03 8.04 0.30
C ARG A 8 -12.51 8.43 0.30
N SER A 9 -12.98 8.81 -0.88
CA SER A 9 -14.37 9.16 -1.13
C SER A 9 -15.03 8.07 -1.95
N HIS A 10 -16.27 7.71 -1.61
CA HIS A 10 -17.11 6.81 -2.40
C HIS A 10 -18.50 7.44 -2.53
N PRO A 11 -19.18 7.33 -3.70
CA PRO A 11 -20.50 7.93 -3.89
C PRO A 11 -21.54 7.52 -2.84
N ASP A 12 -21.43 6.29 -2.32
CA ASP A 12 -22.36 5.75 -1.31
C ASP A 12 -22.03 6.17 0.14
N TRP A 13 -20.94 6.90 0.38
CA TRP A 13 -20.54 7.29 1.73
C TRP A 13 -21.03 8.71 2.05
N ILE A 14 -21.74 8.84 3.19
CA ILE A 14 -22.19 10.14 3.72
C ILE A 14 -21.00 11.06 4.01
N GLN A 15 -19.88 10.48 4.46
CA GLN A 15 -18.63 11.18 4.72
C GLN A 15 -17.44 10.34 4.26
N PRO A 16 -16.36 10.96 3.75
CA PRO A 16 -15.19 10.22 3.29
C PRO A 16 -14.49 9.52 4.45
N PHE A 17 -13.84 8.40 4.15
CA PHE A 17 -12.88 7.81 5.07
C PHE A 17 -11.62 8.68 5.08
N GLN A 18 -11.11 8.99 6.28
CA GLN A 18 -9.89 9.77 6.45
C GLN A 18 -8.97 9.06 7.41
N SER A 19 -7.68 9.04 7.06
CA SER A 19 -6.62 8.61 7.97
C SER A 19 -5.43 9.55 7.87
N ILE A 20 -4.74 9.74 8.99
CA ILE A 20 -3.56 10.60 9.09
C ILE A 20 -2.45 9.76 9.74
N THR A 21 -1.31 9.67 9.08
CA THR A 21 -0.13 8.96 9.59
C THR A 21 1.11 9.86 9.51
N GLU A 22 2.11 9.53 10.32
CA GLU A 22 3.38 10.28 10.34
C GLU A 22 4.21 9.98 9.08
N ILE A 23 4.96 10.98 8.61
CA ILE A 23 6.02 10.76 7.62
C ILE A 23 7.24 10.17 8.34
N ARG A 24 7.67 8.98 7.90
CA ARG A 24 8.77 8.19 8.47
C ARG A 24 9.94 7.97 7.52
N ASN A 25 9.73 8.18 6.22
CA ASN A 25 10.75 8.04 5.18
C ASN A 25 10.76 9.30 4.29
N VAL A 26 11.84 9.57 3.56
CA VAL A 26 11.91 10.64 2.55
C VAL A 26 11.13 10.30 1.26
N SER A 27 10.96 9.01 0.98
CA SER A 27 10.22 8.44 -0.15
C SER A 27 8.72 8.49 0.10
N ILE A 28 7.99 9.26 -0.71
CA ILE A 28 6.52 9.36 -0.64
C ILE A 28 5.86 7.97 -0.80
N PRO A 29 6.21 7.13 -1.80
CA PRO A 29 5.63 5.80 -1.96
C PRO A 29 5.70 4.93 -0.69
N ILE A 30 6.84 4.93 0.00
CA ILE A 30 7.03 4.14 1.22
C ILE A 30 6.14 4.64 2.35
N ASN A 31 5.98 5.95 2.49
CA ASN A 31 5.07 6.48 3.51
C ASN A 31 3.60 6.13 3.20
N VAL A 32 3.20 6.06 1.93
CA VAL A 32 1.87 5.57 1.55
C VAL A 32 1.72 4.09 1.90
N ALA A 33 2.73 3.26 1.66
CA ALA A 33 2.72 1.86 2.06
C ALA A 33 2.55 1.69 3.58
N PHE A 34 3.27 2.49 4.39
CA PHE A 34 3.09 2.53 5.84
C PHE A 34 1.67 2.96 6.24
N ALA A 35 1.12 3.98 5.58
CA ALA A 35 -0.23 4.47 5.87
C ALA A 35 -1.30 3.39 5.59
N LEU A 36 -1.18 2.67 4.47
CA LEU A 36 -2.06 1.56 4.13
C LEU A 36 -1.92 0.39 5.10
N LEU A 37 -0.70 0.08 5.54
CA LEU A 37 -0.47 -0.95 6.55
C LEU A 37 -1.15 -0.59 7.88
N GLU A 38 -0.99 0.64 8.36
CA GLU A 38 -1.50 1.05 9.67
C GLU A 38 -3.00 1.21 9.72
N THR A 39 -3.58 1.76 8.64
CA THR A 39 -4.97 2.23 8.63
C THR A 39 -5.91 1.24 7.96
N GLU A 40 -5.39 0.44 7.03
CA GLU A 40 -6.18 -0.54 6.27
C GLU A 40 -5.68 -1.98 6.46
N GLN A 41 -4.58 -2.21 7.18
CA GLN A 41 -3.93 -3.54 7.32
C GLN A 41 -3.54 -4.15 5.97
N ARG A 42 -3.19 -3.30 5.00
CA ARG A 42 -2.84 -3.70 3.63
C ARG A 42 -1.34 -3.70 3.44
N THR A 43 -0.76 -4.89 3.51
CA THR A 43 0.67 -5.10 3.24
C THR A 43 0.94 -4.88 1.76
N SER A 44 1.72 -3.85 1.44
CA SER A 44 1.96 -3.43 0.07
C SER A 44 3.41 -3.00 -0.16
N ALA A 45 3.85 -3.16 -1.41
CA ALA A 45 5.08 -2.60 -1.94
C ALA A 45 4.69 -1.58 -3.01
N ILE A 46 5.19 -0.36 -2.85
CA ILE A 46 4.84 0.78 -3.71
C ILE A 46 6.12 1.49 -4.08
N ASP A 47 6.27 1.80 -5.36
CA ASP A 47 7.32 2.70 -5.83
C ASP A 47 6.77 3.60 -6.93
N ALA A 48 7.31 4.80 -7.04
CA ALA A 48 6.98 5.75 -8.09
C ALA A 48 8.16 6.70 -8.33
N GLY A 49 8.48 6.90 -9.59
CA GLY A 49 9.56 7.77 -10.05
C GLY A 49 9.10 8.70 -11.16
N VAL A 50 9.79 9.84 -11.27
CA VAL A 50 9.61 10.81 -12.35
C VAL A 50 10.97 11.20 -12.91
N GLU A 51 11.05 11.25 -14.23
CA GLU A 51 12.19 11.83 -14.95
C GLU A 51 11.80 13.23 -15.41
N VAL A 52 12.65 14.22 -15.10
CA VAL A 52 12.40 15.63 -15.43
C VAL A 52 13.57 16.21 -16.21
N SER A 53 13.26 17.02 -17.22
CA SER A 53 14.23 17.81 -17.98
C SER A 53 13.80 19.27 -17.97
N GLY A 54 14.54 20.10 -17.22
CA GLY A 54 14.14 21.47 -16.91
C GLY A 54 12.81 21.50 -16.15
N ALA A 55 11.80 22.14 -16.73
CA ALA A 55 10.45 22.24 -16.16
C ALA A 55 9.46 21.18 -16.71
N LEU A 56 9.93 20.26 -17.56
CA LEU A 56 9.08 19.28 -18.24
C LEU A 56 9.30 17.87 -17.68
N VAL A 57 8.21 17.17 -17.38
CA VAL A 57 8.23 15.74 -17.08
C VAL A 57 8.46 14.96 -18.38
N GLN A 58 9.53 14.15 -18.42
CA GLN A 58 9.87 13.29 -19.55
C GLN A 58 9.21 11.91 -19.41
N ALA A 59 9.23 11.37 -18.20
CA ALA A 59 8.60 10.10 -17.87
C ALA A 59 8.08 10.14 -16.42
N ALA A 60 7.03 9.37 -16.16
CA ALA A 60 6.55 9.09 -14.81
C ALA A 60 6.05 7.64 -14.80
N ALA A 61 6.51 6.85 -13.83
CA ALA A 61 6.17 5.45 -13.73
C ALA A 61 6.14 5.01 -12.27
N GLY A 62 5.48 3.90 -12.00
CA GLY A 62 5.42 3.32 -10.67
C GLY A 62 4.71 1.98 -10.68
N TYR A 63 4.77 1.30 -9.55
CA TYR A 63 4.05 0.06 -9.32
C TYR A 63 3.38 0.05 -7.95
N TYR A 64 2.32 -0.73 -7.85
CA TYR A 64 1.63 -1.05 -6.62
C TYR A 64 1.42 -2.56 -6.58
N VAL A 65 1.96 -3.22 -5.57
CA VAL A 65 1.76 -4.64 -5.32
C VAL A 65 1.22 -4.80 -3.92
N GLU A 66 0.15 -5.59 -3.79
CA GLU A 66 -0.49 -5.86 -2.51
C GLU A 66 -0.53 -7.36 -2.26
N ARG A 67 -0.23 -7.75 -1.03
CA ARG A 67 -0.47 -9.11 -0.56
C ARG A 67 -1.97 -9.30 -0.34
N LEU A 68 -2.58 -10.13 -1.18
CA LEU A 68 -3.94 -10.61 -0.93
C LEU A 68 -3.97 -11.63 0.20
N PRO A 69 -5.13 -11.83 0.83
CA PRO A 69 -5.28 -12.89 1.81
C PRO A 69 -4.99 -14.26 1.20
N ASP A 70 -4.48 -15.17 2.03
CA ASP A 70 -4.12 -16.54 1.66
C ASP A 70 -3.05 -16.66 0.55
N ALA A 71 -2.35 -15.56 0.19
CA ALA A 71 -1.19 -15.62 -0.70
C ALA A 71 -0.13 -16.59 -0.14
N SER A 72 0.26 -17.58 -0.94
CA SER A 72 1.22 -18.59 -0.52
C SER A 72 2.62 -18.00 -0.33
N GLU A 73 3.39 -18.58 0.60
CA GLU A 73 4.76 -18.14 0.86
C GLU A 73 5.65 -18.22 -0.41
N GLU A 74 5.44 -19.24 -1.25
CA GLU A 74 6.09 -19.35 -2.56
C GLU A 74 5.76 -18.16 -3.47
N THR A 75 4.51 -17.72 -3.48
CA THR A 75 4.09 -16.55 -4.29
C THR A 75 4.73 -15.28 -3.75
N LEU A 76 4.75 -15.11 -2.42
CA LEU A 76 5.39 -13.96 -1.78
C LEU A 76 6.88 -13.92 -2.07
N GLN A 77 7.58 -15.05 -1.95
CA GLN A 77 8.99 -15.17 -2.32
C GLN A 77 9.21 -14.81 -3.78
N ARG A 78 8.41 -15.31 -4.72
CA ARG A 78 8.55 -14.96 -6.14
C ARG A 78 8.37 -13.47 -6.43
N VAL A 79 7.45 -12.81 -5.74
CA VAL A 79 7.26 -11.35 -5.85
C VAL A 79 8.43 -10.61 -5.21
N GLU A 80 9.00 -11.17 -4.15
CA GLU A 80 10.22 -10.68 -3.52
C GLU A 80 11.49 -11.01 -4.33
N GLU A 81 11.46 -11.98 -5.24
CA GLU A 81 12.51 -12.27 -6.20
C GLU A 81 12.43 -11.28 -7.38
N ARG A 82 13.54 -10.59 -7.66
CA ARG A 82 13.64 -9.31 -8.39
C ARG A 82 13.13 -9.31 -9.84
N PRO A 83 12.53 -8.18 -10.27
CA PRO A 83 12.94 -7.44 -11.45
C PRO A 83 14.15 -6.54 -11.10
N GLU A 84 15.13 -6.42 -11.99
CA GLU A 84 16.28 -5.52 -11.82
C GLU A 84 15.83 -4.05 -11.69
N GLY A 85 16.48 -3.27 -10.83
CA GLY A 85 16.30 -1.81 -10.75
C GLY A 85 15.47 -1.24 -9.58
N VAL A 86 14.94 -2.07 -8.68
CA VAL A 86 14.25 -1.59 -7.45
C VAL A 86 15.24 -1.45 -6.29
N GLU A 87 15.49 -0.21 -5.84
CA GLU A 87 16.46 0.12 -4.79
C GLU A 87 15.89 0.08 -3.36
N GLU A 88 14.59 0.36 -3.15
CA GLU A 88 13.97 0.43 -1.82
C GLU A 88 12.70 -0.46 -1.75
N ARG A 89 12.52 -1.22 -0.66
CA ARG A 89 11.41 -2.18 -0.53
C ARG A 89 10.78 -2.15 0.86
N PHE A 90 9.47 -2.38 0.87
CA PHE A 90 8.75 -2.83 2.04
C PHE A 90 8.47 -4.35 1.90
N PRO A 91 9.05 -5.22 2.76
CA PRO A 91 8.88 -6.67 2.65
C PRO A 91 7.43 -7.10 2.90
N LEU A 92 6.89 -7.96 2.03
CA LEU A 92 5.49 -8.43 2.11
C LEU A 92 5.34 -9.62 3.06
N SER A 93 6.39 -10.43 3.19
CA SER A 93 6.49 -11.61 4.05
C SER A 93 6.48 -11.28 5.56
N THR A 94 6.92 -10.08 5.95
CA THR A 94 7.15 -9.74 7.37
C THR A 94 5.91 -9.27 8.15
N VAL A 95 4.74 -9.16 7.51
CA VAL A 95 3.52 -8.66 8.17
C VAL A 95 2.58 -9.83 8.54
N PRO A 96 2.27 -10.02 9.85
CA PRO A 96 1.35 -11.06 10.30
C PRO A 96 -0.06 -10.88 9.73
N GLN A 97 -0.61 -11.93 9.13
CA GLN A 97 -2.03 -11.96 8.71
C GLN A 97 -2.90 -12.22 9.95
N ARG A 98 -3.97 -11.44 10.15
CA ARG A 98 -5.03 -11.84 11.10
C ARG A 98 -5.88 -12.94 10.48
N PRO A 99 -6.38 -13.91 11.27
CA PRO A 99 -7.33 -14.89 10.78
C PRO A 99 -8.57 -14.17 10.24
N HIS A 100 -9.08 -14.63 9.10
CA HIS A 100 -10.35 -14.16 8.56
C HIS A 100 -11.45 -14.36 9.60
N GLY A 101 -12.00 -13.24 10.10
CA GLY A 101 -13.24 -13.30 10.87
C GLY A 101 -14.35 -13.83 9.97
N THR A 102 -14.95 -14.96 10.35
CA THR A 102 -16.17 -15.46 9.71
C THR A 102 -17.19 -14.33 9.72
N ARG A 103 -17.70 -13.92 8.54
CA ARG A 103 -18.80 -12.96 8.46
C ARG A 103 -19.94 -13.49 9.35
N PRO A 104 -20.47 -12.71 10.31
CA PRO A 104 -21.65 -13.13 11.03
C PRO A 104 -22.76 -13.35 10.02
N GLY A 105 -23.33 -14.56 10.02
CA GLY A 105 -24.40 -14.94 9.12
C GLY A 105 -25.53 -13.93 9.22
N ARG A 106 -25.98 -13.46 8.05
CA ARG A 106 -27.19 -12.67 7.92
C ARG A 106 -28.34 -13.48 8.53
N GLN A 107 -28.80 -13.10 9.72
CA GLN A 107 -30.09 -13.54 10.22
C GLN A 107 -31.13 -12.69 9.49
N ASP A 108 -31.68 -13.24 8.41
CA ASP A 108 -32.91 -12.72 7.83
C ASP A 108 -34.09 -13.18 8.71
N PRO A 109 -35.14 -12.35 8.85
CA PRO A 109 -36.27 -12.57 9.77
C PRO A 109 -37.17 -13.76 9.40
#